data_AF-D1AH50-F1
#
_entry.id   AF-D1AH50-F1
#
_cell.length_a   1.000
_cell.length_b   1.000
_cell.length_c   1.000
_cell.angle_alpha   90.00
_cell.angle_beta   90.00
_cell.angle_gamma   90.00
#
_symmetry.space_group_name_H-M   'P 1'
#
loop_
_entity.id
_entity.type
_entity.pdbx_description
1 polymer ?
#
loop_
_entity_poly.entity_id
_entity_poly.type
_entity_poly.pdbx_seq_one_letter_code
_entity_poly.pdbx_strand_id
1 'polypeptide(L)'
;MTNIKNDRTENISGSNNVKNIKDKVLYAAKQAKIRINNKVCDIKDLDFSINKETWKHDYLEMEFTIQNQEVGKYHSYIFSLDNQLEIELNRITESGNEDWKNIFYGPIENIDIELSAGERAKCKIKTYSESVKMDKIKKYRSFLDPEITYKKIAEIIMETYELKYKLAPELEQSIKHVYIQNGETDWQFLKRILSDVNIPLFSHLSEILFGKINSEEYLIDLSSSIYGRGRELGNILFKVNGTDPYNIGEKVSVQFEEDGRNMVGTKLVSKSYLFIEDNYIKCKCDLVDTGGFHKYEKYENNTFIGKSIEGNVIEVVNSDGIAKLTLDLTQGLKKCIKDDSEEAYIDVYAGKWQIPYVTPYSSSNTGLFCTPEKGDNVKLFFGSNNEEDIYIQGAVNNPGNGRFSDYENRNFHVNNSDFNMIVAKDNFSVNAASSIVYSSENITESAKIISNNSENHVETVRNDKTVIAKNINHTAAKNTTIKSNANTSITANGVSTVSGGQKVNING
;
A
#
# COMPACT_ATOMS: atom_id res chain seq x y z
N MET A 1 -0.38 40.69 -82.92
CA MET A 1 -1.67 40.00 -82.92
C MET A 1 -2.38 40.35 -81.63
N THR A 2 -3.51 41.07 -81.76
CA THR A 2 -4.67 41.18 -80.84
C THR A 2 -4.40 41.52 -79.36
N ASN A 3 -4.45 42.79 -78.93
CA ASN A 3 -5.58 43.69 -78.59
C ASN A 3 -6.52 43.29 -77.40
N ILE A 4 -6.35 44.03 -76.28
CA ILE A 4 -7.32 44.95 -75.62
C ILE A 4 -8.52 44.41 -74.77
N LYS A 5 -8.61 44.98 -73.54
CA LYS A 5 -9.77 45.40 -72.68
C LYS A 5 -10.28 44.54 -71.50
N ASN A 6 -10.00 45.05 -70.29
CA ASN A 6 -10.90 45.65 -69.27
C ASN A 6 -12.25 45.04 -68.84
N ASP A 7 -12.45 45.24 -67.53
CA ASP A 7 -13.67 45.40 -66.73
C ASP A 7 -14.40 44.16 -66.23
N ARG A 8 -14.38 43.95 -64.91
CA ARG A 8 -15.46 44.43 -64.02
C ARG A 8 -15.12 44.22 -62.54
N THR A 9 -15.15 45.33 -61.81
CA THR A 9 -15.41 45.42 -60.37
C THR A 9 -16.76 44.76 -60.04
N GLU A 10 -16.76 43.76 -59.16
CA GLU A 10 -17.95 43.40 -58.39
C GLU A 10 -17.64 43.51 -56.90
N ASN A 11 -18.44 44.37 -56.27
CA ASN A 11 -18.52 44.60 -54.85
C ASN A 11 -18.80 43.29 -54.12
N ILE A 12 -17.88 42.85 -53.26
CA ILE A 12 -18.25 42.01 -52.12
C ILE A 12 -18.38 42.96 -50.95
N SER A 13 -19.63 43.39 -50.73
CA SER A 13 -20.09 44.08 -49.55
C SER A 13 -19.55 43.38 -48.30
N GLY A 14 -18.79 44.11 -47.50
CA GLY A 14 -18.42 43.68 -46.16
C GLY A 14 -19.68 43.36 -45.36
N SER A 15 -19.88 42.09 -45.04
CA SER A 15 -20.75 41.72 -43.93
C SER A 15 -19.98 42.08 -42.65
N ASN A 16 -20.22 43.30 -42.18
CA ASN A 16 -19.99 43.67 -40.80
C ASN A 16 -20.90 42.81 -39.91
N ASN A 17 -20.52 41.55 -39.69
CA ASN A 17 -20.91 40.82 -38.50
C ASN A 17 -19.85 41.08 -37.44
N VAL A 18 -19.77 42.35 -37.02
CA VAL A 18 -19.29 42.67 -35.68
C VAL A 18 -20.33 42.02 -34.76
N LYS A 19 -20.10 40.76 -34.37
CA LYS A 19 -20.73 40.23 -33.15
C LYS A 19 -20.44 41.28 -32.09
N ASN A 20 -21.49 41.87 -31.52
CA ASN A 20 -21.38 42.70 -30.34
C ASN A 20 -20.54 41.93 -29.31
N ILE A 21 -19.26 42.26 -29.22
CA ILE A 21 -18.40 41.84 -28.13
C ILE A 21 -18.97 42.61 -26.95
N LYS A 22 -19.82 41.95 -26.15
CA LYS A 22 -20.10 42.47 -24.82
C LYS A 22 -18.75 42.62 -24.13
N ASP A 23 -18.49 43.79 -23.55
CA ASP A 23 -17.29 44.02 -22.75
C ASP A 23 -17.32 43.07 -21.54
N LYS A 24 -16.71 41.89 -21.70
CA LYS A 24 -16.61 40.92 -20.63
C LYS A 24 -15.80 41.53 -19.49
N VAL A 25 -16.40 41.57 -18.30
CA VAL A 25 -15.69 41.96 -17.10
C VAL A 25 -14.71 40.85 -16.73
N LEU A 26 -13.42 41.17 -16.76
CA LEU A 26 -12.32 40.26 -16.46
C LEU A 26 -11.92 40.36 -14.99
N TYR A 27 -11.45 39.25 -14.42
CA TYR A 27 -10.72 39.30 -13.15
C TYR A 27 -9.40 40.05 -13.35
N ALA A 28 -9.14 41.03 -12.48
CA ALA A 28 -7.95 41.86 -12.53
C ALA A 28 -7.08 41.67 -11.27
N ALA A 29 -5.77 41.67 -11.44
CA ALA A 29 -4.80 41.51 -10.34
C ALA A 29 -4.97 42.60 -9.26
N LYS A 30 -5.29 43.84 -9.67
CA LYS A 30 -5.60 44.96 -8.75
C LYS A 30 -6.81 44.74 -7.85
N GLN A 31 -7.71 43.82 -8.22
CA GLN A 31 -8.89 43.45 -7.44
C GLN A 31 -8.68 42.14 -6.66
N ALA A 32 -7.48 41.56 -6.72
CA ALA A 32 -7.13 40.40 -5.92
C ALA A 32 -7.02 40.78 -4.44
N LYS A 33 -7.50 39.88 -3.59
CA LYS A 33 -7.42 40.00 -2.14
C LYS A 33 -6.53 38.89 -1.62
N ILE A 34 -5.36 39.29 -1.14
CA ILE A 34 -4.40 38.39 -0.52
C ILE A 34 -4.61 38.46 0.98
N ARG A 35 -4.81 37.31 1.62
CA ARG A 35 -4.89 37.22 3.08
C ARG A 35 -3.79 36.33 3.62
N ILE A 36 -3.14 36.80 4.68
CA ILE A 36 -2.26 35.98 5.51
C ILE A 36 -2.88 35.89 6.91
N ASN A 37 -3.18 34.68 7.38
CA ASN A 37 -3.87 34.42 8.66
C ASN A 37 -5.17 35.23 8.80
N ASN A 38 -6.00 35.20 7.75
CA ASN A 38 -7.25 35.96 7.63
C ASN A 38 -7.12 37.50 7.62
N LYS A 39 -5.90 38.05 7.65
CA LYS A 39 -5.66 39.50 7.54
C LYS A 39 -5.37 39.87 6.10
N VAL A 40 -6.11 40.84 5.58
CA VAL A 40 -5.91 41.37 4.23
C VAL A 40 -4.59 42.12 4.18
N CYS A 41 -3.76 41.80 3.19
CA CYS A 41 -2.49 42.45 2.95
C CYS A 41 -2.68 43.68 2.05
N ASP A 42 -2.10 44.83 2.43
CA ASP A 42 -1.98 45.98 1.52
C ASP A 42 -0.71 45.79 0.68
N ILE A 43 -0.91 45.41 -0.58
CA ILE A 43 0.17 45.06 -1.51
C ILE A 43 0.02 45.84 -2.83
N LYS A 44 1.12 46.02 -3.55
CA LYS A 44 1.15 46.53 -4.93
C LYS A 44 2.00 45.62 -5.81
N ASP A 45 1.95 45.86 -7.11
CA ASP A 45 2.76 45.16 -8.12
C ASP A 45 2.68 43.62 -7.97
N LEU A 46 1.48 43.13 -7.69
CA LEU A 46 1.22 41.70 -7.54
C LEU A 46 1.46 40.99 -8.88
N ASP A 47 2.29 39.97 -8.85
CA ASP A 47 2.45 38.97 -9.89
C ASP A 47 2.42 37.58 -9.26
N PHE A 48 1.84 36.60 -9.96
CA PHE A 48 1.86 35.22 -9.49
C PHE A 48 1.69 34.22 -10.64
N SER A 49 2.12 33.00 -10.38
CA SER A 49 1.74 31.82 -11.14
C SER A 49 1.31 30.69 -10.20
N ILE A 50 0.26 29.95 -10.58
CA ILE A 50 -0.26 28.82 -9.81
C ILE A 50 -0.38 27.63 -10.75
N ASN A 51 0.35 26.56 -10.43
CA ASN A 51 0.27 25.30 -11.14
C ASN A 51 -0.58 24.33 -10.32
N LYS A 52 -1.64 23.82 -10.94
CA LYS A 52 -2.57 22.86 -10.34
C LYS A 52 -2.71 21.67 -11.27
N GLU A 53 -2.58 20.46 -10.73
CA GLU A 53 -2.67 19.24 -11.51
C GLU A 53 -3.21 18.10 -10.64
N THR A 54 -4.13 17.30 -11.18
CA THR A 54 -4.63 16.08 -10.55
C THR A 54 -3.45 15.23 -10.06
N TRP A 55 -3.55 14.65 -8.86
CA TRP A 55 -2.50 13.87 -8.20
C TRP A 55 -1.26 14.65 -7.75
N LYS A 56 -1.24 15.99 -7.88
CA LYS A 56 -0.14 16.84 -7.39
C LYS A 56 -0.67 17.84 -6.36
N HIS A 57 0.25 18.34 -5.54
CA HIS A 57 -0.01 19.52 -4.73
C HIS A 57 -0.05 20.74 -5.65
N ASP A 58 -0.99 21.66 -5.42
CA ASP A 58 -0.94 22.94 -6.11
C ASP A 58 0.31 23.69 -5.66
N TYR A 59 0.97 24.38 -6.57
CA TYR A 59 2.19 25.14 -6.29
C TYR A 59 2.04 26.58 -6.75
N LEU A 60 2.32 27.51 -5.83
CA LEU A 60 2.25 28.95 -6.03
C LEU A 60 3.65 29.55 -6.02
N GLU A 61 3.91 30.40 -7.02
CA GLU A 61 4.98 31.39 -6.95
C GLU A 61 4.33 32.77 -7.03
N MET A 62 4.58 33.62 -6.03
CA MET A 62 4.01 34.96 -5.93
C MET A 62 5.09 35.98 -5.63
N GLU A 63 4.97 37.14 -6.25
CA GLU A 63 5.75 38.33 -5.95
C GLU A 63 4.82 39.54 -5.76
N PHE A 64 5.14 40.40 -4.80
CA PHE A 64 4.46 41.68 -4.63
C PHE A 64 5.36 42.67 -3.90
N THR A 65 4.95 43.94 -3.88
CA THR A 65 5.64 45.00 -3.12
C THR A 65 4.78 45.51 -1.98
N ILE A 66 5.42 45.86 -0.87
CA ILE A 66 4.80 46.52 0.30
C ILE A 66 5.53 47.82 0.62
N GLN A 67 4.88 48.76 1.31
CA GLN A 67 5.59 49.95 1.77
C GLN A 67 6.64 49.57 2.81
N ASN A 68 7.83 50.19 2.77
CA ASN A 68 8.91 49.91 3.73
C ASN A 68 8.46 50.08 5.19
N GLN A 69 7.57 51.03 5.43
CA GLN A 69 6.99 51.32 6.75
C GLN A 69 6.15 50.16 7.30
N GLU A 70 5.63 49.31 6.41
CA GLU A 70 4.77 48.19 6.75
C GLU A 70 5.51 46.85 6.85
N VAL A 71 6.79 46.79 6.47
CA VAL A 71 7.61 45.57 6.51
C VAL A 71 7.54 44.88 7.86
N GLY A 72 7.55 45.64 8.96
CA GLY A 72 7.41 45.08 10.31
C GLY A 72 6.17 44.21 10.52
N LYS A 73 5.06 44.49 9.81
CA LYS A 73 3.82 43.69 9.86
C LYS A 73 3.99 42.31 9.22
N TYR A 74 4.85 42.21 8.20
CA TYR A 74 5.08 40.99 7.44
C TYR A 74 6.30 40.21 7.95
N HIS A 75 7.22 40.88 8.64
CA HIS A 75 8.43 40.29 9.20
C HIS A 75 8.10 39.16 10.20
N SER A 76 6.99 39.27 10.94
CA SER A 76 6.53 38.19 11.83
C SER A 76 6.19 36.90 11.08
N TYR A 77 5.81 36.99 9.80
CA TYR A 77 5.50 35.81 9.00
C TYR A 77 6.76 35.02 8.59
N ILE A 78 7.94 35.66 8.58
CA ILE A 78 9.23 34.98 8.32
C ILE A 78 9.57 34.01 9.47
N PHE A 79 9.20 34.37 10.70
CA PHE A 79 9.57 33.61 11.90
C PHE A 79 8.50 32.60 12.35
N SER A 80 7.46 32.39 11.55
CA SER A 80 6.38 31.45 11.86
C SER A 80 6.16 30.49 10.70
N LEU A 81 6.03 29.20 11.02
CA LEU A 81 5.72 28.15 10.05
C LEU A 81 4.20 27.89 9.93
N ASP A 82 3.40 28.54 10.78
CA ASP A 82 1.94 28.32 10.88
C ASP A 82 1.13 29.34 10.07
N ASN A 83 1.78 30.07 9.17
CA ASN A 83 1.09 31.08 8.38
C ASN A 83 0.31 30.47 7.23
N GLN A 84 -0.91 30.94 7.05
CA GLN A 84 -1.86 30.50 6.02
C GLN A 84 -2.08 31.62 5.02
N LEU A 85 -1.91 31.30 3.74
CA LEU A 85 -2.11 32.19 2.61
C LEU A 85 -3.39 31.83 1.86
N GLU A 86 -4.22 32.83 1.60
CA GLU A 86 -5.40 32.73 0.76
C GLU A 86 -5.36 33.80 -0.34
N ILE A 87 -5.74 33.40 -1.56
CA ILE A 87 -5.87 34.29 -2.71
C ILE A 87 -7.31 34.21 -3.22
N GLU A 88 -8.01 35.35 -3.18
CA GLU A 88 -9.30 35.52 -3.82
C GLU A 88 -9.21 36.56 -4.94
N LEU A 89 -9.87 36.29 -6.05
CA LEU A 89 -10.02 37.22 -7.15
C LEU A 89 -11.44 37.77 -7.16
N ASN A 90 -11.59 39.05 -7.51
CA ASN A 90 -12.90 39.67 -7.69
C ASN A 90 -13.02 40.25 -9.10
N ARG A 91 -14.24 40.29 -9.60
CA ARG A 91 -14.67 41.12 -10.74
C ARG A 91 -16.03 41.74 -10.42
N ILE A 92 -16.29 42.92 -10.96
CA ILE A 92 -17.59 43.60 -10.79
C ILE A 92 -18.42 43.33 -12.04
N THR A 93 -19.46 42.51 -11.93
CA THR A 93 -20.34 42.14 -13.05
C THR A 93 -21.00 43.36 -13.71
N GLU A 94 -21.53 43.21 -14.94
CA GLU A 94 -22.32 44.25 -15.63
C GLU A 94 -23.47 44.79 -14.76
N SER A 95 -24.01 43.96 -13.86
CA SER A 95 -25.07 44.31 -12.92
C SER A 95 -24.61 45.09 -11.67
N GLY A 96 -23.30 45.34 -11.53
CA GLY A 96 -22.70 46.00 -10.37
C GLY A 96 -22.43 45.08 -9.18
N ASN A 97 -22.74 43.78 -9.28
CA ASN A 97 -22.49 42.80 -8.22
C ASN A 97 -21.02 42.34 -8.23
N GLU A 98 -20.45 42.13 -7.05
CA GLU A 98 -19.15 41.49 -6.87
C GLU A 98 -19.24 39.98 -7.15
N ASP A 99 -18.23 39.44 -7.80
CA ASP A 99 -18.09 38.02 -8.14
C ASP A 99 -16.72 37.55 -7.67
N TRP A 100 -16.68 37.01 -6.44
CA TRP A 100 -15.48 36.54 -5.77
C TRP A 100 -15.20 35.08 -6.08
N LYS A 101 -13.92 34.75 -6.35
CA LYS A 101 -13.46 33.39 -6.59
C LYS A 101 -12.16 33.11 -5.87
N ASN A 102 -12.15 32.05 -5.06
CA ASN A 102 -10.95 31.60 -4.36
C ASN A 102 -10.13 30.73 -5.30
N ILE A 103 -8.83 31.03 -5.39
CA ILE A 103 -7.92 30.35 -6.34
C ILE A 103 -6.73 29.68 -5.68
N PHE A 104 -6.45 30.00 -4.41
CA PHE A 104 -5.38 29.34 -3.68
C PHE A 104 -5.62 29.40 -2.18
N TYR A 105 -5.22 28.31 -1.51
CA TYR A 105 -5.17 28.21 -0.06
C TYR A 105 -4.04 27.25 0.31
N GLY A 106 -3.13 27.68 1.19
CA GLY A 106 -1.98 26.86 1.58
C GLY A 106 -1.14 27.49 2.69
N PRO A 107 -0.26 26.70 3.34
CA PRO A 107 0.71 27.24 4.28
C PRO A 107 1.70 28.16 3.56
N ILE A 108 2.49 28.95 4.30
CA ILE A 108 3.63 29.69 3.75
C ILE A 108 4.91 28.93 4.13
N GLU A 109 5.47 28.17 3.18
CA GLU A 109 6.72 27.43 3.40
C GLU A 109 7.97 28.28 3.17
N ASN A 110 7.95 29.14 2.14
CA ASN A 110 9.05 30.05 1.84
C ASN A 110 8.51 31.47 1.63
N ILE A 111 9.05 32.41 2.40
CA ILE A 111 8.82 33.83 2.26
C ILE A 111 10.16 34.56 2.33
N ASP A 112 10.39 35.46 1.38
CA ASP A 112 11.56 36.32 1.30
C ASP A 112 11.13 37.78 1.20
N ILE A 113 11.79 38.64 1.96
CA ILE A 113 11.51 40.09 1.99
C ILE A 113 12.82 40.84 1.75
N GLU A 114 12.96 41.38 0.55
CA GLU A 114 14.11 42.17 0.10
C GLU A 114 13.80 43.66 0.29
N LEU A 115 14.52 44.32 1.21
CA LEU A 115 14.46 45.76 1.36
C LEU A 115 15.11 46.43 0.15
N SER A 116 14.42 47.38 -0.48
CA SER A 116 15.02 48.25 -1.49
C SER A 116 15.46 49.57 -0.89
N ALA A 117 16.40 50.26 -1.53
CA ALA A 117 16.77 51.63 -1.18
C ALA A 117 15.65 52.65 -1.48
N GLY A 118 14.60 52.25 -2.20
CA GLY A 118 13.40 53.06 -2.45
C GLY A 118 12.38 52.98 -1.31
N GLU A 119 11.13 53.36 -1.57
CA GLU A 119 10.06 53.39 -0.54
C GLU A 119 9.34 52.06 -0.34
N ARG A 120 9.64 51.04 -1.16
CA ARG A 120 8.92 49.76 -1.19
C ARG A 120 9.87 48.56 -1.06
N ALA A 121 9.47 47.56 -0.31
CA ALA A 121 10.16 46.28 -0.20
C ALA A 121 9.52 45.27 -1.16
N LYS A 122 10.33 44.36 -1.69
CA LYS A 122 9.88 43.27 -2.57
C LYS A 122 9.72 42.00 -1.75
N CYS A 123 8.56 41.38 -1.85
CA CYS A 123 8.22 40.14 -1.15
C CYS A 123 8.05 39.02 -2.18
N LYS A 124 8.64 37.85 -1.91
CA LYS A 124 8.44 36.63 -2.70
C LYS A 124 7.90 35.52 -1.81
N ILE A 125 6.89 34.81 -2.29
CA ILE A 125 6.36 33.62 -1.61
C ILE A 125 6.37 32.45 -2.59
N LYS A 126 6.93 31.32 -2.14
CA LYS A 126 6.86 30.03 -2.84
C LYS A 126 6.29 29.00 -1.89
N THR A 127 5.17 28.39 -2.28
CA THR A 127 4.51 27.46 -1.37
C THR A 127 3.58 26.48 -2.08
N TYR A 128 3.24 25.40 -1.38
CA TYR A 128 2.26 24.41 -1.83
C TYR A 128 0.90 24.64 -1.19
N SER A 129 -0.14 24.03 -1.76
CA SER A 129 -1.44 23.91 -1.10
C SER A 129 -1.37 23.08 0.17
N GLU A 130 -2.42 23.19 0.99
CA GLU A 130 -2.58 22.45 2.27
C GLU A 130 -2.32 20.94 2.20
N SER A 131 -2.60 20.30 1.05
CA SER A 131 -2.33 18.88 0.84
C SER A 131 -0.87 18.47 1.07
N VAL A 132 0.09 19.41 1.03
CA VAL A 132 1.52 19.13 1.31
C VAL A 132 1.73 18.57 2.73
N LYS A 133 0.84 18.86 3.68
CA LYS A 133 0.90 18.28 5.04
C LYS A 133 0.82 16.76 5.04
N MET A 134 0.20 16.18 4.01
CA MET A 134 0.05 14.73 3.83
C MET A 134 1.30 14.07 3.21
N ASP A 135 2.28 14.86 2.73
CA ASP A 135 3.49 14.37 2.04
C ASP A 135 4.78 14.66 2.83
N LYS A 136 4.68 14.80 4.17
CA LYS A 136 5.83 15.11 5.06
C LYS A 136 6.38 13.91 5.83
N ILE A 137 5.50 13.03 6.30
CA ILE A 137 5.84 11.92 7.21
C ILE A 137 5.62 10.61 6.47
N LYS A 138 6.66 9.76 6.42
CA LYS A 138 6.53 8.39 5.94
C LYS A 138 5.90 7.53 7.02
N LYS A 139 4.99 6.64 6.60
CA LYS A 139 4.20 5.83 7.52
C LYS A 139 4.25 4.35 7.18
N TYR A 140 3.95 3.54 8.19
CA TYR A 140 3.88 2.08 8.14
C TYR A 140 2.54 1.61 8.69
N ARG A 141 1.65 1.16 7.80
CA ARG A 141 0.29 0.70 8.13
C ARG A 141 -0.11 -0.49 7.26
N SER A 142 -1.04 -1.30 7.75
CA SER A 142 -1.61 -2.43 7.03
C SER A 142 -3.12 -2.28 6.92
N PHE A 143 -3.67 -2.63 5.75
CA PHE A 143 -5.10 -2.72 5.47
C PHE A 143 -5.37 -4.11 4.89
N LEU A 144 -5.51 -5.09 5.79
CA LEU A 144 -5.53 -6.52 5.47
C LEU A 144 -6.95 -7.10 5.33
N ASP A 145 -7.98 -6.33 5.65
CA ASP A 145 -9.37 -6.80 5.55
C ASP A 145 -9.92 -6.58 4.14
N PRO A 146 -10.17 -7.64 3.33
CA PRO A 146 -10.69 -7.46 1.97
C PRO A 146 -12.07 -6.80 1.90
N GLU A 147 -12.81 -6.76 3.01
CA GLU A 147 -14.14 -6.15 3.07
C GLU A 147 -14.08 -4.62 3.26
N ILE A 148 -12.93 -4.06 3.70
CA ILE A 148 -12.79 -2.60 3.89
C ILE A 148 -12.92 -1.86 2.56
N THR A 149 -13.52 -0.67 2.60
CA THR A 149 -13.70 0.19 1.43
C THR A 149 -12.59 1.22 1.30
N TYR A 150 -12.34 1.70 0.07
CA TYR A 150 -11.41 2.82 -0.16
C TYR A 150 -11.84 4.07 0.59
N LYS A 151 -13.15 4.27 0.76
CA LYS A 151 -13.73 5.33 1.58
C LYS A 151 -13.22 5.23 3.02
N LYS A 152 -13.32 4.05 3.64
CA LYS A 152 -12.91 3.90 5.03
C LYS A 152 -11.40 4.11 5.22
N ILE A 153 -10.59 3.68 4.26
CA ILE A 153 -9.15 3.96 4.25
C ILE A 153 -8.89 5.46 4.17
N ALA A 154 -9.56 6.18 3.27
CA ALA A 154 -9.44 7.63 3.15
C ALA A 154 -9.85 8.34 4.45
N GLU A 155 -10.97 7.95 5.07
CA GLU A 155 -11.41 8.49 6.36
C GLU A 155 -10.37 8.30 7.47
N ILE A 156 -9.82 7.08 7.62
CA ILE A 156 -8.77 6.78 8.62
C ILE A 156 -7.54 7.68 8.43
N ILE A 157 -7.14 7.91 7.18
CA ILE A 157 -6.00 8.77 6.87
C ILE A 157 -6.33 10.23 7.20
N MET A 158 -7.51 10.70 6.77
CA MET A 158 -7.93 12.08 6.97
C MET A 158 -8.19 12.43 8.44
N GLU A 159 -8.52 11.46 9.31
CA GLU A 159 -8.61 11.64 10.77
C GLU A 159 -7.29 12.13 11.41
N THR A 160 -6.15 11.95 10.72
CA THR A 160 -4.85 12.45 11.20
C THR A 160 -4.65 13.94 10.95
N TYR A 161 -5.52 14.57 10.14
CA TYR A 161 -5.33 15.93 9.65
C TYR A 161 -6.54 16.81 9.96
N GLU A 162 -6.30 18.06 10.32
CA GLU A 162 -7.35 19.10 10.41
C GLU A 162 -7.68 19.67 9.02
N LEU A 163 -7.93 18.79 8.05
CA LEU A 163 -8.24 19.13 6.66
C LEU A 163 -9.67 18.76 6.32
N LYS A 164 -10.34 19.63 5.58
CA LYS A 164 -11.64 19.29 4.98
C LYS A 164 -11.42 18.32 3.82
N TYR A 165 -12.38 17.45 3.59
CA TYR A 165 -12.35 16.55 2.45
C TYR A 165 -13.75 16.18 1.97
N LYS A 166 -13.84 15.76 0.71
CA LYS A 166 -15.05 15.22 0.10
C LYS A 166 -14.73 13.90 -0.58
N LEU A 167 -15.64 12.95 -0.45
CA LEU A 167 -15.50 11.60 -0.97
C LEU A 167 -16.55 11.37 -2.06
N ALA A 168 -16.11 10.90 -3.21
CA ALA A 168 -17.02 10.50 -4.28
C ALA A 168 -17.66 9.13 -3.99
N PRO A 169 -18.88 8.86 -4.49
CA PRO A 169 -19.58 7.60 -4.22
C PRO A 169 -18.81 6.33 -4.64
N GLU A 170 -17.92 6.44 -5.62
CA GLU A 170 -17.12 5.32 -6.15
C GLU A 170 -16.15 4.73 -5.11
N LEU A 171 -15.84 5.47 -4.02
CA LEU A 171 -14.97 4.97 -2.95
C LEU A 171 -15.66 3.96 -2.02
N GLU A 172 -16.98 3.77 -2.13
CA GLU A 172 -17.73 2.77 -1.35
C GLU A 172 -17.42 1.32 -1.77
N GLN A 173 -16.72 1.11 -2.89
CA GLN A 173 -16.26 -0.22 -3.28
C GLN A 173 -15.22 -0.76 -2.29
N SER A 174 -15.26 -2.06 -2.02
CA SER A 174 -14.23 -2.76 -1.25
C SER A 174 -12.89 -2.74 -1.97
N ILE A 175 -11.79 -2.85 -1.21
CA ILE A 175 -10.45 -2.96 -1.79
C ILE A 175 -10.35 -4.21 -2.67
N LYS A 176 -9.58 -4.10 -3.77
CA LYS A 176 -9.42 -5.20 -4.73
C LYS A 176 -8.45 -6.26 -4.23
N HIS A 177 -7.47 -5.82 -3.47
CA HIS A 177 -6.46 -6.60 -2.79
C HIS A 177 -6.06 -5.84 -1.52
N VAL A 178 -5.36 -6.51 -0.61
CA VAL A 178 -4.85 -5.89 0.62
C VAL A 178 -3.78 -4.85 0.31
N TYR A 179 -3.68 -3.80 1.12
CA TYR A 179 -2.66 -2.76 0.93
C TYR A 179 -1.77 -2.63 2.16
N ILE A 180 -0.47 -2.43 1.94
CA ILE A 180 0.48 -2.11 3.00
C ILE A 180 1.15 -0.78 2.66
N GLN A 181 0.93 0.22 3.50
CA GLN A 181 1.68 1.47 3.44
C GLN A 181 3.06 1.19 4.06
N ASN A 182 4.12 1.19 3.24
CA ASN A 182 5.46 0.82 3.69
C ASN A 182 6.48 1.86 3.21
N GLY A 183 6.76 2.85 4.07
CA GLY A 183 7.72 3.92 3.79
C GLY A 183 7.18 4.96 2.79
N GLU A 184 5.85 5.03 2.63
CA GLU A 184 5.14 6.05 1.86
C GLU A 184 4.54 7.09 2.79
N THR A 185 4.43 8.32 2.31
CA THR A 185 3.57 9.32 2.96
C THR A 185 2.09 8.99 2.73
N ASP A 186 1.20 9.66 3.48
CA ASP A 186 -0.25 9.47 3.28
C ASP A 186 -0.70 9.93 1.90
N TRP A 187 -0.11 11.01 1.38
CA TRP A 187 -0.37 11.44 0.01
C TRP A 187 0.08 10.39 -1.02
N GLN A 188 1.31 9.89 -0.91
CA GLN A 188 1.84 8.87 -1.83
C GLN A 188 1.02 7.57 -1.81
N PHE A 189 0.65 7.12 -0.60
CA PHE A 189 -0.16 5.93 -0.42
C PHE A 189 -1.57 6.09 -1.03
N LEU A 190 -2.23 7.23 -0.78
CA LEU A 190 -3.54 7.51 -1.38
C LEU A 190 -3.46 7.58 -2.91
N LYS A 191 -2.39 8.17 -3.47
CA LYS A 191 -2.15 8.17 -4.93
C LYS A 191 -2.09 6.75 -5.48
N ARG A 192 -1.32 5.88 -4.84
CA ARG A 192 -1.17 4.48 -5.24
C ARG A 192 -2.51 3.74 -5.23
N ILE A 193 -3.18 3.66 -4.08
CA ILE A 193 -4.39 2.84 -3.94
C ILE A 193 -5.55 3.34 -4.82
N LEU A 194 -5.69 4.66 -4.98
CA LEU A 194 -6.77 5.23 -5.80
C LEU A 194 -6.47 5.09 -7.30
N SER A 195 -5.20 5.04 -7.69
CA SER A 195 -4.81 4.81 -9.09
C SER A 195 -5.16 3.40 -9.58
N ASP A 196 -5.19 2.39 -8.68
CA ASP A 196 -5.60 1.02 -9.00
C ASP A 196 -7.10 0.87 -9.32
N VAL A 197 -7.89 1.84 -8.87
CA VAL A 197 -9.32 1.96 -9.17
C VAL A 197 -9.64 3.13 -10.10
N ASN A 198 -8.62 3.80 -10.64
CA ASN A 198 -8.74 4.91 -11.58
C ASN A 198 -9.61 6.07 -11.02
N ILE A 199 -9.53 6.32 -9.71
CA ILE A 199 -10.23 7.41 -9.02
C ILE A 199 -9.25 8.56 -8.79
N PRO A 200 -9.48 9.78 -9.30
CA PRO A 200 -8.54 10.89 -9.13
C PRO A 200 -8.49 11.44 -7.70
N LEU A 201 -7.37 12.06 -7.33
CA LEU A 201 -7.20 12.83 -6.09
C LEU A 201 -6.82 14.27 -6.43
N PHE A 202 -7.49 15.25 -5.79
CA PHE A 202 -7.26 16.67 -6.03
C PHE A 202 -6.95 17.42 -4.73
N SER A 203 -5.97 18.33 -4.83
CA SER A 203 -5.84 19.42 -3.87
C SER A 203 -6.77 20.55 -4.30
N HIS A 204 -7.82 20.83 -3.52
CA HIS A 204 -8.84 21.81 -3.90
C HIS A 204 -8.99 22.87 -2.81
N LEU A 205 -8.18 23.93 -2.89
CA LEU A 205 -8.17 25.01 -1.91
C LEU A 205 -7.87 24.46 -0.50
N SER A 206 -8.81 24.60 0.44
CA SER A 206 -8.70 24.08 1.81
C SER A 206 -9.21 22.64 1.96
N GLU A 207 -9.57 21.99 0.87
CA GLU A 207 -10.18 20.67 0.84
C GLU A 207 -9.37 19.67 0.01
N ILE A 208 -9.45 18.38 0.37
CA ILE A 208 -9.00 17.27 -0.47
C ILE A 208 -10.21 16.61 -1.13
N LEU A 209 -10.21 16.47 -2.45
CA LEU A 209 -11.30 15.80 -3.17
C LEU A 209 -10.84 14.42 -3.61
N PHE A 210 -11.54 13.40 -3.11
CA PHE A 210 -11.32 12.00 -3.48
C PHE A 210 -12.36 11.62 -4.54
N GLY A 211 -11.94 11.58 -5.79
CA GLY A 211 -12.79 11.27 -6.93
C GLY A 211 -13.53 12.48 -7.51
N LYS A 212 -14.53 12.19 -8.36
CA LYS A 212 -15.30 13.20 -9.09
C LYS A 212 -16.47 13.68 -8.23
N ILE A 213 -16.27 14.76 -7.49
CA ILE A 213 -17.30 15.29 -6.59
C ILE A 213 -18.42 15.98 -7.38
N ASN A 214 -19.67 15.76 -6.95
CA ASN A 214 -20.80 16.53 -7.44
C ASN A 214 -20.75 17.94 -6.82
N SER A 215 -20.22 18.89 -7.60
CA SER A 215 -20.14 20.31 -7.27
C SER A 215 -21.03 21.15 -8.20
N GLU A 216 -21.08 22.44 -7.91
CA GLU A 216 -21.54 23.45 -8.86
C GLU A 216 -20.77 23.33 -10.19
N GLU A 217 -21.46 23.60 -11.29
CA GLU A 217 -20.92 23.55 -12.64
C GLU A 217 -20.79 24.96 -13.20
N TYR A 218 -19.57 25.34 -13.58
CA TYR A 218 -19.29 26.66 -14.13
C TYR A 218 -19.42 26.65 -15.65
N LEU A 219 -20.12 27.62 -16.21
CA LEU A 219 -20.17 27.79 -17.66
C LEU A 219 -18.86 28.43 -18.14
N ILE A 220 -18.14 27.75 -19.04
CA ILE A 220 -16.99 28.34 -19.73
C ILE A 220 -17.49 29.24 -20.84
N ASP A 221 -17.08 30.50 -20.78
CA ASP A 221 -17.29 31.44 -21.86
C ASP A 221 -16.21 31.28 -22.95
N LEU A 222 -16.60 30.61 -24.05
CA LEU A 222 -15.75 30.45 -25.21
C LEU A 222 -15.68 31.69 -26.11
N SER A 223 -16.51 32.72 -25.92
CA SER A 223 -16.46 33.92 -26.77
C SER A 223 -15.16 34.71 -26.59
N SER A 224 -14.51 34.55 -25.44
CA SER A 224 -13.27 35.22 -25.04
C SER A 224 -12.12 34.25 -24.74
N SER A 225 -12.31 32.95 -25.01
CA SER A 225 -11.34 31.89 -24.69
C SER A 225 -10.91 31.14 -25.95
N ILE A 226 -9.65 30.72 -26.00
CA ILE A 226 -9.16 29.79 -27.03
C ILE A 226 -9.52 28.37 -26.57
N TYR A 227 -10.21 27.63 -27.43
CA TYR A 227 -10.58 26.24 -27.19
C TYR A 227 -9.90 25.31 -28.20
N GLY A 228 -9.42 24.18 -27.71
CA GLY A 228 -8.84 23.12 -28.53
C GLY A 228 -9.08 21.73 -27.96
N ARG A 229 -8.74 20.72 -28.75
CA ARG A 229 -8.76 19.31 -28.33
C ARG A 229 -7.36 18.72 -28.56
N GLY A 230 -6.92 17.87 -27.65
CA GLY A 230 -5.65 17.16 -27.72
C GLY A 230 -5.80 15.71 -27.27
N ARG A 231 -4.74 14.93 -27.45
CA ARG A 231 -4.64 13.57 -26.92
C ARG A 231 -3.31 13.39 -26.21
N GLU A 232 -3.36 12.81 -25.01
CA GLU A 232 -2.19 12.52 -24.20
C GLU A 232 -2.42 11.18 -23.49
N LEU A 233 -1.45 10.25 -23.58
CA LEU A 233 -1.53 8.90 -22.99
C LEU A 233 -2.83 8.14 -23.33
N GLY A 234 -3.39 8.37 -24.51
CA GLY A 234 -4.65 7.77 -24.96
C GLY A 234 -5.92 8.50 -24.49
N ASN A 235 -5.79 9.49 -23.60
CA ASN A 235 -6.91 10.32 -23.14
C ASN A 235 -7.18 11.49 -24.08
N ILE A 236 -8.46 11.78 -24.30
CA ILE A 236 -8.88 13.03 -24.94
C ILE A 236 -8.87 14.15 -23.91
N LEU A 237 -8.19 15.24 -24.23
CA LEU A 237 -8.12 16.45 -23.41
C LEU A 237 -8.77 17.62 -24.15
N PHE A 238 -9.51 18.44 -23.41
CA PHE A 238 -10.07 19.70 -23.92
C PHE A 238 -9.25 20.84 -23.32
N LYS A 239 -8.63 21.65 -24.17
CA LYS A 239 -7.75 22.74 -23.75
C LYS A 239 -8.50 24.05 -23.81
N VAL A 240 -8.51 24.80 -22.72
CA VAL A 240 -9.14 26.12 -22.64
C VAL A 240 -8.10 27.12 -22.15
N ASN A 241 -7.83 28.14 -22.95
CA ASN A 241 -7.03 29.29 -22.53
C ASN A 241 -7.94 30.51 -22.47
N GLY A 242 -8.27 30.97 -21.27
CA GLY A 242 -9.19 32.06 -21.04
C GLY A 242 -8.72 32.98 -19.92
N THR A 243 -9.66 33.74 -19.37
CA THR A 243 -9.42 34.72 -18.29
C THR A 243 -10.17 34.40 -17.00
N ASP A 244 -11.11 33.46 -17.07
CA ASP A 244 -11.85 33.02 -15.89
C ASP A 244 -11.02 31.97 -15.12
N PRO A 245 -10.83 32.12 -13.81
CA PRO A 245 -10.04 31.20 -13.01
C PRO A 245 -10.82 29.93 -12.64
N TYR A 246 -10.22 28.78 -12.88
CA TYR A 246 -10.78 27.48 -12.52
C TYR A 246 -9.81 26.69 -11.63
N ASN A 247 -10.33 26.03 -10.60
CA ASN A 247 -9.56 25.10 -9.76
C ASN A 247 -9.70 23.66 -10.27
N ILE A 248 -8.69 22.83 -10.00
CA ILE A 248 -8.77 21.40 -10.28
C ILE A 248 -9.90 20.74 -9.47
N GLY A 249 -10.55 19.75 -10.07
CA GLY A 249 -11.72 19.07 -9.48
C GLY A 249 -13.06 19.81 -9.68
N GLU A 250 -13.07 21.02 -10.21
CA GLU A 250 -14.31 21.73 -10.56
C GLU A 250 -14.95 21.16 -11.84
N LYS A 251 -16.28 21.15 -11.86
CA LYS A 251 -17.04 20.83 -13.08
C LYS A 251 -17.26 22.10 -13.90
N VAL A 252 -17.09 21.97 -15.22
CA VAL A 252 -17.26 23.06 -16.16
C VAL A 252 -18.08 22.62 -17.37
N SER A 253 -19.07 23.41 -17.77
CA SER A 253 -19.79 23.22 -19.03
C SER A 253 -19.03 23.89 -20.16
N VAL A 254 -18.72 23.15 -21.21
CA VAL A 254 -18.22 23.74 -22.46
C VAL A 254 -19.31 23.62 -23.52
N GLN A 255 -19.71 24.76 -24.08
CA GLN A 255 -20.63 24.81 -25.22
C GLN A 255 -19.82 24.87 -26.51
N PHE A 256 -19.95 23.89 -27.39
CA PHE A 256 -19.26 23.88 -28.68
C PHE A 256 -20.22 23.44 -29.79
N GLU A 257 -19.92 23.86 -31.02
CA GLU A 257 -20.68 23.48 -32.20
C GLU A 257 -20.02 22.28 -32.87
N GLU A 258 -20.75 21.17 -33.02
CA GLU A 258 -20.29 19.95 -33.70
C GLU A 258 -21.39 19.52 -34.68
N ASP A 259 -21.03 19.35 -35.96
CA ASP A 259 -21.95 19.04 -37.07
C ASP A 259 -23.19 19.97 -37.17
N GLY A 260 -23.00 21.28 -36.93
CA GLY A 260 -24.07 22.29 -36.96
C GLY A 260 -25.06 22.18 -35.80
N ARG A 261 -24.73 21.44 -34.74
CA ARG A 261 -25.50 21.35 -33.51
C ARG A 261 -24.70 21.92 -32.34
N ASN A 262 -25.36 22.75 -31.52
CA ASN A 262 -24.82 23.19 -30.25
C ASN A 262 -24.86 22.03 -29.26
N MET A 263 -23.69 21.57 -28.84
CA MET A 263 -23.51 20.57 -27.81
C MET A 263 -23.02 21.25 -26.53
N VAL A 264 -23.53 20.79 -25.39
CA VAL A 264 -23.03 21.17 -24.07
C VAL A 264 -22.46 19.91 -23.44
N GLY A 265 -21.18 19.94 -23.09
CA GLY A 265 -20.52 18.83 -22.42
C GLY A 265 -19.96 19.28 -21.08
N THR A 266 -20.37 18.60 -20.00
CA THR A 266 -19.80 18.77 -18.67
C THR A 266 -18.44 18.09 -18.62
N LYS A 267 -17.40 18.88 -18.32
CA LYS A 267 -16.02 18.44 -18.18
C LYS A 267 -15.55 18.68 -16.75
N LEU A 268 -14.43 18.07 -16.39
CA LEU A 268 -13.77 18.25 -15.11
C LEU A 268 -12.40 18.90 -15.35
N VAL A 269 -12.04 19.88 -14.53
CA VAL A 269 -10.73 20.53 -14.60
C VAL A 269 -9.67 19.59 -14.02
N SER A 270 -8.76 19.10 -14.87
CA SER A 270 -7.70 18.16 -14.49
C SER A 270 -6.34 18.85 -14.29
N LYS A 271 -6.06 19.88 -15.11
CA LYS A 271 -4.93 20.79 -14.91
C LYS A 271 -5.42 22.24 -15.00
N SER A 272 -4.85 23.12 -14.22
CA SER A 272 -5.08 24.57 -14.28
C SER A 272 -3.78 25.31 -14.01
N TYR A 273 -3.43 26.20 -14.93
CA TYR A 273 -2.31 27.12 -14.79
C TYR A 273 -2.84 28.56 -14.80
N LEU A 274 -2.76 29.22 -13.65
CA LEU A 274 -3.21 30.59 -13.43
C LEU A 274 -2.01 31.52 -13.39
N PHE A 275 -2.06 32.65 -14.08
CA PHE A 275 -0.99 33.66 -14.05
C PHE A 275 -1.54 35.04 -14.38
N ILE A 276 -0.76 36.08 -14.08
CA ILE A 276 -1.11 37.47 -14.43
C ILE A 276 -0.43 37.85 -15.75
N GLU A 277 -1.20 38.44 -16.66
CA GLU A 277 -0.70 39.03 -17.91
C GLU A 277 -1.43 40.36 -18.15
N ASP A 278 -0.68 41.44 -18.37
CA ASP A 278 -1.23 42.79 -18.57
C ASP A 278 -2.25 43.21 -17.49
N ASN A 279 -1.98 42.86 -16.22
CA ASN A 279 -2.84 43.12 -15.05
C ASN A 279 -4.18 42.33 -15.02
N TYR A 280 -4.40 41.42 -15.98
CA TYR A 280 -5.55 40.51 -16.01
C TYR A 280 -5.14 39.08 -15.68
N ILE A 281 -6.09 38.32 -15.16
CA ILE A 281 -5.89 36.90 -14.90
C ILE A 281 -5.99 36.12 -16.21
N LYS A 282 -5.04 35.22 -16.42
CA LYS A 282 -5.06 34.22 -17.47
C LYS A 282 -5.14 32.84 -16.84
N CYS A 283 -5.91 31.96 -17.46
CA CYS A 283 -6.10 30.60 -17.01
C CYS A 283 -5.96 29.66 -18.21
N LYS A 284 -5.05 28.70 -18.12
CA LYS A 284 -4.90 27.60 -19.07
C LYS A 284 -5.33 26.31 -18.39
N CYS A 285 -6.36 25.66 -18.92
CA CYS A 285 -6.91 24.44 -18.35
C CYS A 285 -6.83 23.27 -19.33
N ASP A 286 -6.50 22.10 -18.79
CA ASP A 286 -6.80 20.82 -19.43
C ASP A 286 -8.00 20.20 -18.73
N LEU A 287 -9.06 19.97 -19.51
CA LEU A 287 -10.32 19.40 -19.04
C LEU A 287 -10.46 17.97 -19.54
N VAL A 288 -11.06 17.14 -18.72
CA VAL A 288 -11.34 15.73 -19.01
C VAL A 288 -12.84 15.47 -18.99
N ASP A 289 -13.29 14.45 -19.70
CA ASP A 289 -14.70 14.09 -19.71
C ASP A 289 -15.15 13.55 -18.34
N THR A 290 -16.36 13.93 -17.92
CA THR A 290 -16.95 13.40 -16.68
C THR A 290 -17.55 12.01 -16.87
N GLY A 291 -18.17 11.75 -18.03
CA GLY A 291 -18.81 10.47 -18.36
C GLY A 291 -17.96 9.55 -19.26
N GLY A 292 -16.95 10.09 -19.93
CA GLY A 292 -16.01 9.30 -20.72
C GLY A 292 -14.93 8.59 -19.88
N PHE A 293 -14.36 7.52 -20.42
CA PHE A 293 -13.20 6.85 -19.81
C PHE A 293 -11.97 7.76 -19.93
N HIS A 294 -11.47 8.22 -18.78
CA HIS A 294 -10.17 8.87 -18.66
C HIS A 294 -9.27 7.97 -17.81
N LYS A 295 -8.14 7.54 -18.37
CA LYS A 295 -7.17 6.69 -17.70
C LYS A 295 -6.13 7.54 -16.99
N TYR A 296 -6.12 7.50 -15.67
CA TYR A 296 -5.06 8.10 -14.88
C TYR A 296 -3.80 7.23 -14.89
N GLU A 297 -2.67 7.87 -14.63
CA GLU A 297 -1.39 7.18 -14.42
C GLU A 297 -1.50 6.25 -13.21
N LYS A 298 -0.90 5.06 -13.31
CA LYS A 298 -0.75 4.14 -12.19
C LYS A 298 0.47 4.53 -11.37
N TYR A 299 0.30 4.62 -10.07
CA TYR A 299 1.39 4.85 -9.14
C TYR A 299 1.72 3.53 -8.44
N GLU A 300 3.01 3.22 -8.33
CA GLU A 300 3.51 1.98 -7.72
C GLU A 300 4.55 2.31 -6.67
N ASN A 301 4.61 1.50 -5.60
CA ASN A 301 5.65 1.63 -4.59
C ASN A 301 6.69 0.53 -4.76
N ASN A 302 7.76 0.85 -5.47
CA ASN A 302 8.87 -0.08 -5.71
C ASN A 302 9.85 -0.15 -4.54
N THR A 303 9.67 0.67 -3.50
CA THR A 303 10.65 0.77 -2.42
C THR A 303 10.65 -0.45 -1.50
N PHE A 304 9.59 -1.27 -1.51
CA PHE A 304 9.50 -2.47 -0.67
C PHE A 304 9.83 -3.78 -1.39
N ILE A 305 10.08 -3.76 -2.70
CA ILE A 305 10.47 -4.96 -3.45
C ILE A 305 11.73 -5.56 -2.85
N GLY A 306 11.71 -6.87 -2.59
CA GLY A 306 12.80 -7.62 -2.00
C GLY A 306 12.98 -7.38 -0.49
N LYS A 307 12.11 -6.59 0.15
CA LYS A 307 12.09 -6.41 1.60
C LYS A 307 11.16 -7.42 2.26
N SER A 308 11.24 -7.46 3.59
CA SER A 308 10.34 -8.26 4.41
C SER A 308 9.87 -7.48 5.64
N ILE A 309 8.65 -7.76 6.08
CA ILE A 309 8.11 -7.32 7.36
C ILE A 309 7.98 -8.55 8.27
N GLU A 310 8.32 -8.41 9.54
CA GLU A 310 8.08 -9.48 10.52
C GLU A 310 6.60 -9.54 10.90
N GLY A 311 6.03 -10.73 11.04
CA GLY A 311 4.64 -10.91 11.48
C GLY A 311 4.51 -12.04 12.48
N ASN A 312 3.68 -11.84 13.50
CA ASN A 312 3.35 -12.91 14.44
C ASN A 312 2.22 -13.77 13.89
N VAL A 313 2.38 -15.09 13.90
CA VAL A 313 1.38 -16.04 13.39
C VAL A 313 0.20 -16.09 14.34
N ILE A 314 -0.98 -15.70 13.84
CA ILE A 314 -2.25 -15.83 14.56
C ILE A 314 -2.83 -17.23 14.34
N GLU A 315 -2.85 -17.68 13.09
CA GLU A 315 -3.45 -18.94 12.68
C GLU A 315 -2.72 -19.55 11.47
N VAL A 316 -2.70 -20.89 11.44
CA VAL A 316 -2.27 -21.69 10.29
C VAL A 316 -3.53 -22.31 9.67
N VAL A 317 -3.78 -22.04 8.39
CA VAL A 317 -4.98 -22.47 7.68
C VAL A 317 -4.59 -23.34 6.48
N ASN A 318 -5.33 -24.43 6.26
CA ASN A 318 -5.28 -25.15 5.00
C ASN A 318 -6.37 -24.60 4.06
N SER A 319 -5.97 -24.07 2.91
CA SER A 319 -6.87 -23.60 1.86
C SER A 319 -6.43 -24.24 0.55
N ASP A 320 -7.29 -25.10 -0.01
CA ASP A 320 -7.05 -25.81 -1.27
C ASP A 320 -5.75 -26.63 -1.30
N GLY A 321 -5.38 -27.21 -0.16
CA GLY A 321 -4.14 -27.98 -0.02
C GLY A 321 -2.87 -27.11 0.10
N ILE A 322 -3.02 -25.79 0.18
CA ILE A 322 -1.93 -24.83 0.40
C ILE A 322 -1.95 -24.40 1.87
N ALA A 323 -0.78 -24.47 2.52
CA ALA A 323 -0.60 -23.88 3.84
C ALA A 323 -0.58 -22.35 3.72
N LYS A 324 -1.54 -21.71 4.38
CA LYS A 324 -1.62 -20.25 4.52
C LYS A 324 -1.54 -19.88 5.99
N LEU A 325 -1.07 -18.68 6.27
CA LEU A 325 -0.99 -18.15 7.63
C LEU A 325 -1.71 -16.80 7.67
N THR A 326 -2.28 -16.47 8.82
CA THR A 326 -2.75 -15.11 9.11
C THR A 326 -1.81 -14.49 10.15
N LEU A 327 -1.52 -13.19 10.00
CA LEU A 327 -0.48 -12.52 10.77
C LEU A 327 -1.01 -11.31 11.55
N ASP A 328 -0.31 -10.96 12.63
CA ASP A 328 -0.28 -9.63 13.24
C ASP A 328 1.04 -8.94 12.83
N LEU A 329 0.94 -7.85 12.07
CA LEU A 329 2.10 -7.11 11.58
C LEU A 329 2.55 -5.97 12.51
N THR A 330 1.89 -5.73 13.64
CA THR A 330 2.11 -4.57 14.53
C THR A 330 3.57 -4.36 14.89
N GLN A 331 4.26 -5.41 15.36
CA GLN A 331 5.66 -5.30 15.76
C GLN A 331 6.60 -5.17 14.55
N GLY A 332 6.28 -5.82 13.43
CA GLY A 332 7.05 -5.71 12.19
C GLY A 332 7.00 -4.31 11.60
N LEU A 333 5.81 -3.71 11.50
CA LEU A 333 5.63 -2.34 11.03
C LEU A 333 6.44 -1.35 11.89
N LYS A 334 6.42 -1.52 13.21
CA LYS A 334 7.23 -0.70 14.12
C LYS A 334 8.74 -0.85 13.87
N LYS A 335 9.22 -2.04 13.55
CA LYS A 335 10.64 -2.29 13.21
C LYS A 335 11.05 -1.70 11.85
N CYS A 336 10.11 -1.32 11.00
CA CYS A 336 10.42 -0.71 9.71
C CYS A 336 10.82 0.76 9.80
N ILE A 337 10.46 1.45 10.89
CA ILE A 337 10.85 2.84 11.16
C ILE A 337 12.37 2.95 11.16
N LYS A 338 12.90 3.93 10.42
CA LYS A 338 14.35 4.21 10.35
C LYS A 338 14.76 5.56 10.94
N ASP A 339 13.81 6.46 11.08
CA ASP A 339 14.01 7.84 11.52
C ASP A 339 12.88 8.20 12.50
N ASP A 340 13.19 9.00 13.53
CA ASP A 340 12.22 9.40 14.56
C ASP A 340 11.04 10.23 13.99
N SER A 341 11.17 10.74 12.77
CA SER A 341 10.09 11.43 12.04
C SER A 341 9.09 10.51 11.35
N GLU A 342 9.36 9.20 11.25
CA GLU A 342 8.44 8.22 10.64
C GLU A 342 7.46 7.63 11.68
N GLU A 343 6.31 7.17 11.21
CA GLU A 343 5.26 6.65 12.11
C GLU A 343 4.81 5.23 11.73
N ALA A 344 4.63 4.36 12.70
CA ALA A 344 4.06 3.03 12.52
C ALA A 344 2.79 2.87 13.36
N TYR A 345 1.81 2.16 12.81
CA TYR A 345 0.50 1.99 13.42
C TYR A 345 0.27 0.53 13.79
N ILE A 346 -0.62 0.32 14.76
CA ILE A 346 -1.07 -1.02 15.14
C ILE A 346 -1.84 -1.64 13.97
N ASP A 347 -1.60 -2.93 13.73
CA ASP A 347 -2.35 -3.70 12.73
C ASP A 347 -3.73 -4.05 13.28
N VAL A 348 -4.70 -3.15 13.09
CA VAL A 348 -6.09 -3.35 13.52
C VAL A 348 -6.82 -4.42 12.69
N TYR A 349 -6.22 -4.88 11.60
CA TYR A 349 -6.75 -5.92 10.70
C TYR A 349 -5.98 -7.24 10.81
N ALA A 350 -5.21 -7.40 11.90
CA ALA A 350 -4.49 -8.62 12.18
C ALA A 350 -5.41 -9.84 12.07
N GLY A 351 -4.94 -10.87 11.37
CA GLY A 351 -5.70 -12.11 11.19
C GLY A 351 -6.70 -12.11 10.02
N LYS A 352 -6.95 -10.97 9.36
CA LYS A 352 -7.98 -10.86 8.30
C LYS A 352 -7.56 -11.35 6.91
N TRP A 353 -6.27 -11.59 6.70
CA TRP A 353 -5.74 -12.02 5.41
C TRP A 353 -4.93 -13.32 5.52
N GLN A 354 -5.21 -14.25 4.60
CA GLN A 354 -4.54 -15.54 4.50
C GLN A 354 -3.42 -15.49 3.46
N ILE A 355 -2.20 -15.71 3.91
CA ILE A 355 -0.99 -15.48 3.14
C ILE A 355 -0.30 -16.81 2.88
N PRO A 356 0.06 -17.15 1.62
CA PRO A 356 0.71 -18.42 1.32
C PRO A 356 2.06 -18.54 2.02
N TYR A 357 2.32 -19.73 2.58
CA TYR A 357 3.61 -20.11 3.14
C TYR A 357 4.47 -20.81 2.11
N VAL A 358 5.74 -20.44 2.02
CA VAL A 358 6.72 -21.16 1.19
C VAL A 358 6.95 -22.54 1.79
N THR A 359 6.75 -23.56 0.97
CA THR A 359 7.10 -24.95 1.29
C THR A 359 8.45 -25.27 0.62
N PRO A 360 9.55 -25.41 1.39
CA PRO A 360 10.88 -25.60 0.81
C PRO A 360 11.05 -26.90 0.01
N TYR A 361 10.17 -27.88 0.23
CA TYR A 361 10.19 -29.20 -0.41
C TYR A 361 8.80 -29.54 -0.99
N SER A 362 8.79 -29.98 -2.26
CA SER A 362 7.63 -30.07 -3.17
C SER A 362 6.60 -31.17 -2.87
N SER A 363 5.34 -30.94 -3.27
CA SER A 363 4.21 -31.86 -3.10
C SER A 363 4.23 -33.13 -3.95
N SER A 364 5.17 -33.29 -4.91
CA SER A 364 5.11 -34.37 -5.89
C SER A 364 5.51 -35.75 -5.37
N ASN A 365 6.52 -35.85 -4.48
CA ASN A 365 7.00 -37.13 -3.91
C ASN A 365 7.94 -36.98 -2.68
N THR A 366 8.18 -35.77 -2.16
CA THR A 366 9.16 -35.52 -1.08
C THR A 366 8.73 -34.32 -0.21
N GLY A 367 8.35 -34.52 1.05
CA GLY A 367 7.88 -33.43 1.90
C GLY A 367 8.70 -33.26 3.18
N LEU A 368 9.27 -32.07 3.38
CA LEU A 368 9.61 -31.57 4.71
C LEU A 368 8.66 -30.40 5.02
N PHE A 369 7.63 -30.67 5.82
CA PHE A 369 6.61 -29.69 6.17
C PHE A 369 6.91 -29.10 7.55
N CYS A 370 7.68 -28.01 7.57
CA CYS A 370 8.01 -27.24 8.78
C CYS A 370 7.22 -25.93 8.79
N THR A 371 5.90 -26.04 8.88
CA THR A 371 5.03 -24.86 8.93
C THR A 371 5.11 -24.22 10.32
N PRO A 372 5.28 -22.88 10.39
CA PRO A 372 5.27 -22.15 11.66
C PRO A 372 4.00 -22.43 12.47
N GLU A 373 4.12 -22.38 13.79
CA GLU A 373 3.00 -22.55 14.72
C GLU A 373 2.45 -21.18 15.16
N LYS A 374 1.25 -21.19 15.76
CA LYS A 374 0.68 -19.99 16.37
C LYS A 374 1.65 -19.38 17.38
N GLY A 375 1.89 -18.09 17.28
CA GLY A 375 2.82 -17.35 18.12
C GLY A 375 4.25 -17.28 17.58
N ASP A 376 4.60 -18.05 16.55
CA ASP A 376 5.88 -17.87 15.86
C ASP A 376 5.91 -16.52 15.14
N ASN A 377 7.06 -15.89 15.14
CA ASN A 377 7.38 -14.75 14.31
C ASN A 377 7.95 -15.25 12.97
N VAL A 378 7.46 -14.68 11.87
CA VAL A 378 7.79 -15.08 10.50
C VAL A 378 8.12 -13.86 9.63
N LYS A 379 8.76 -14.08 8.48
CA LYS A 379 8.98 -13.03 7.48
C LYS A 379 7.90 -13.04 6.41
N LEU A 380 7.15 -11.95 6.32
CA LEU A 380 6.31 -11.59 5.17
C LEU A 380 7.18 -10.94 4.09
N PHE A 381 7.35 -11.57 2.94
CA PHE A 381 8.26 -11.13 1.88
C PHE A 381 7.54 -10.54 0.69
N PHE A 382 8.05 -9.42 0.17
CA PHE A 382 7.49 -8.69 -0.97
C PHE A 382 8.30 -9.01 -2.24
N GLY A 383 7.82 -9.94 -3.05
CA GLY A 383 8.50 -10.33 -4.30
C GLY A 383 8.37 -9.34 -5.45
N SER A 384 7.32 -8.53 -5.43
CA SER A 384 7.03 -7.48 -6.42
C SER A 384 6.45 -6.25 -5.71
N ASN A 385 5.98 -5.28 -6.49
CA ASN A 385 5.22 -4.13 -6.01
C ASN A 385 3.71 -4.39 -5.89
N ASN A 386 3.26 -5.63 -6.16
CA ASN A 386 1.89 -6.07 -5.97
C ASN A 386 1.78 -6.86 -4.65
N GLU A 387 0.98 -6.36 -3.72
CA GLU A 387 0.76 -7.03 -2.44
C GLU A 387 0.14 -8.44 -2.58
N GLU A 388 -0.48 -8.78 -3.71
CA GLU A 388 -0.97 -10.16 -3.96
C GLU A 388 0.14 -11.19 -4.15
N ASP A 389 1.36 -10.74 -4.53
CA ASP A 389 2.52 -11.63 -4.76
C ASP A 389 3.32 -11.91 -3.47
N ILE A 390 2.82 -11.41 -2.34
CA ILE A 390 3.46 -11.59 -1.04
C ILE A 390 3.31 -13.03 -0.55
N TYR A 391 4.35 -13.53 0.08
CA TYR A 391 4.35 -14.84 0.72
C TYR A 391 5.17 -14.85 2.00
N ILE A 392 4.99 -15.88 2.82
CA ILE A 392 5.74 -16.07 4.04
C ILE A 392 6.95 -16.96 3.77
N GLN A 393 8.14 -16.44 4.06
CA GLN A 393 9.41 -17.09 3.73
C GLN A 393 9.83 -18.14 4.78
N GLY A 394 9.48 -17.92 6.05
CA GLY A 394 9.95 -18.76 7.16
C GLY A 394 9.87 -18.08 8.52
N ALA A 395 10.03 -18.87 9.57
CA ALA A 395 10.16 -18.39 10.93
C ALA A 395 11.46 -17.60 11.14
N VAL A 396 11.40 -16.51 11.90
CA VAL A 396 12.53 -15.60 12.18
C VAL A 396 12.41 -15.00 13.58
N ASN A 397 13.53 -14.73 14.24
CA ASN A 397 13.55 -13.94 15.48
C ASN A 397 12.57 -14.44 16.55
N ASN A 398 12.52 -15.76 16.75
CA ASN A 398 11.75 -16.43 17.81
C ASN A 398 12.63 -16.65 19.05
N PRO A 399 12.64 -15.75 20.05
CA PRO A 399 13.46 -15.89 21.24
C PRO A 399 13.02 -17.08 22.09
N GLY A 400 13.93 -17.63 22.90
CA GLY A 400 13.63 -18.75 23.80
C GLY A 400 13.61 -20.13 23.13
N ASN A 401 13.74 -20.21 21.81
CA ASN A 401 13.84 -21.48 21.09
C ASN A 401 15.30 -21.88 20.83
N GLY A 402 15.99 -22.31 21.89
CA GLY A 402 17.40 -22.71 21.83
C GLY A 402 17.70 -23.92 20.93
N ARG A 403 16.65 -24.63 20.46
CA ARG A 403 16.77 -25.78 19.54
C ARG A 403 17.38 -25.38 18.20
N PHE A 404 17.22 -24.13 17.78
CA PHE A 404 17.77 -23.62 16.52
C PHE A 404 19.12 -22.90 16.68
N SER A 405 19.61 -22.71 17.91
CA SER A 405 20.91 -22.10 18.19
C SER A 405 22.02 -23.12 18.45
N ASP A 406 21.68 -24.40 18.64
CA ASP A 406 22.63 -25.47 18.91
C ASP A 406 22.86 -26.33 17.65
N TYR A 407 24.00 -26.14 17.00
CA TYR A 407 24.33 -26.87 15.78
C TYR A 407 24.75 -28.33 16.03
N GLU A 408 24.96 -28.76 17.29
CA GLU A 408 25.27 -30.16 17.62
C GLU A 408 24.00 -31.00 17.87
N ASN A 409 22.84 -30.36 18.00
CA ASN A 409 21.55 -31.01 18.23
C ASN A 409 20.55 -30.66 17.11
N ARG A 410 19.92 -31.67 16.50
CA ARG A 410 18.77 -31.50 15.60
C ARG A 410 17.54 -32.10 16.25
N ASN A 411 16.50 -31.31 16.42
CA ASN A 411 15.25 -31.70 17.07
C ASN A 411 14.10 -31.63 16.07
N PHE A 412 13.38 -32.73 15.91
CA PHE A 412 12.14 -32.82 15.13
C PHE A 412 10.99 -33.13 16.09
N HIS A 413 10.11 -32.15 16.25
CA HIS A 413 9.06 -32.16 17.26
C HIS A 413 7.69 -31.96 16.62
N VAL A 414 6.69 -32.68 17.10
CA VAL A 414 5.28 -32.47 16.76
C VAL A 414 4.47 -32.38 18.06
N ASN A 415 3.65 -31.33 18.19
CA ASN A 415 2.65 -31.12 19.25
C ASN A 415 3.13 -31.41 20.69
N ASN A 416 3.78 -30.45 21.36
CA ASN A 416 4.19 -30.45 22.78
C ASN A 416 4.87 -31.71 23.42
N SER A 417 4.80 -32.91 22.84
CA SER A 417 5.36 -34.19 23.29
C SER A 417 4.94 -35.41 22.45
N ASP A 418 4.00 -35.31 21.50
CA ASP A 418 3.44 -36.50 20.82
C ASP A 418 4.49 -37.29 20.04
N PHE A 419 5.40 -36.57 19.38
CA PHE A 419 6.58 -37.12 18.72
C PHE A 419 7.78 -36.20 18.91
N ASN A 420 8.91 -36.79 19.28
CA ASN A 420 10.19 -36.10 19.39
C ASN A 420 11.34 -37.00 18.93
N MET A 421 12.07 -36.56 17.91
CA MET A 421 13.29 -37.20 17.40
C MET A 421 14.46 -36.24 17.58
N ILE A 422 15.49 -36.70 18.27
CA ILE A 422 16.71 -35.94 18.52
C ILE A 422 17.88 -36.67 17.87
N VAL A 423 18.57 -35.96 16.96
CA VAL A 423 19.85 -36.37 16.39
C VAL A 423 20.92 -35.47 16.98
N ALA A 424 21.75 -36.02 17.84
CA ALA A 424 22.86 -35.36 18.50
C ALA A 424 24.18 -36.03 18.13
N LYS A 425 25.31 -35.34 18.35
CA LYS A 425 26.67 -35.82 18.05
C LYS A 425 26.93 -37.28 18.45
N ASP A 426 26.47 -37.68 19.63
CA ASP A 426 26.71 -39.01 20.21
C ASP A 426 25.42 -39.70 20.68
N ASN A 427 24.25 -39.17 20.32
CA ASN A 427 22.97 -39.71 20.78
C ASN A 427 21.89 -39.62 19.69
N PHE A 428 21.13 -40.69 19.56
CA PHE A 428 19.92 -40.73 18.76
C PHE A 428 18.77 -41.20 19.65
N SER A 429 17.72 -40.40 19.76
CA SER A 429 16.54 -40.76 20.56
C SER A 429 15.25 -40.45 19.83
N VAL A 430 14.31 -41.38 19.86
CA VAL A 430 12.95 -41.22 19.36
C VAL A 430 11.97 -41.51 20.48
N ASN A 431 11.07 -40.58 20.74
CA ASN A 431 9.93 -40.75 21.63
C ASN A 431 8.65 -40.56 20.82
N ALA A 432 7.72 -41.50 20.96
CA ALA A 432 6.41 -41.44 20.31
C ALA A 432 5.34 -41.87 21.32
N ALA A 433 4.24 -41.12 21.39
CA ALA A 433 3.19 -41.36 22.39
C ALA A 433 2.42 -42.67 22.18
N SER A 434 2.29 -43.14 20.93
CA SER A 434 1.42 -44.28 20.61
C SER A 434 2.18 -45.51 20.09
N SER A 435 3.00 -45.38 19.05
CA SER A 435 3.68 -46.54 18.46
C SER A 435 4.89 -46.13 17.63
N ILE A 436 5.85 -47.06 17.49
CA ILE A 436 6.95 -47.00 16.53
C ILE A 436 6.93 -48.32 15.75
N VAL A 437 6.96 -48.23 14.41
CA VAL A 437 6.92 -49.40 13.51
C VAL A 437 8.13 -49.38 12.59
N TYR A 438 8.86 -50.49 12.54
CA TYR A 438 9.96 -50.71 11.60
C TYR A 438 9.53 -51.73 10.57
N SER A 439 9.51 -51.35 9.28
CA SER A 439 9.17 -52.22 8.16
C SER A 439 10.27 -52.15 7.12
N SER A 440 10.94 -53.27 6.88
CA SER A 440 12.02 -53.41 5.92
C SER A 440 12.18 -54.88 5.54
N GLU A 441 12.75 -55.15 4.37
CA GLU A 441 13.17 -56.50 4.00
C GLU A 441 14.25 -57.03 4.94
N ASN A 442 15.13 -56.16 5.42
CA ASN A 442 16.25 -56.50 6.30
C ASN A 442 16.39 -55.45 7.42
N ILE A 443 16.51 -55.90 8.67
CA ILE A 443 16.81 -55.08 9.85
C ILE A 443 18.00 -55.73 10.56
N THR A 444 19.00 -54.95 10.96
CA THR A 444 20.20 -55.43 11.67
C THR A 444 20.58 -54.46 12.78
N GLU A 445 20.77 -54.97 13.99
CA GLU A 445 21.22 -54.22 15.16
C GLU A 445 22.60 -54.73 15.61
N SER A 446 23.55 -53.82 15.79
CA SER A 446 24.89 -54.15 16.29
C SER A 446 25.30 -53.13 17.33
N ALA A 447 25.51 -53.59 18.56
CA ALA A 447 25.94 -52.77 19.67
C ALA A 447 26.69 -53.62 20.69
N LYS A 448 27.47 -52.96 21.57
CA LYS A 448 28.07 -53.63 22.73
C LYS A 448 27.00 -54.19 23.69
N ILE A 449 25.85 -53.50 23.77
CA ILE A 449 24.72 -53.85 24.64
C ILE A 449 23.42 -53.52 23.88
N ILE A 450 22.48 -54.46 23.86
CA ILE A 450 21.09 -54.25 23.44
C ILE A 450 20.20 -54.58 24.64
N SER A 451 19.26 -53.69 24.97
CA SER A 451 18.37 -53.84 26.13
C SER A 451 16.93 -53.54 25.74
N ASN A 452 16.08 -54.57 25.75
CA ASN A 452 14.65 -54.46 25.47
C ASN A 452 13.87 -54.56 26.78
N ASN A 453 13.21 -53.48 27.19
CA ASN A 453 12.41 -53.42 28.40
C ASN A 453 10.95 -53.05 28.05
N SER A 454 10.00 -53.87 28.49
CA SER A 454 8.59 -53.71 28.17
C SER A 454 7.74 -54.45 29.21
N GLU A 455 6.52 -53.97 29.45
CA GLU A 455 5.53 -54.71 30.25
C GLU A 455 5.16 -56.05 29.58
N ASN A 456 4.98 -56.03 28.25
CA ASN A 456 4.69 -57.20 27.43
C ASN A 456 5.64 -57.27 26.24
N HIS A 457 6.30 -58.41 26.05
CA HIS A 457 7.16 -58.68 24.88
C HIS A 457 6.61 -59.87 24.09
N VAL A 458 6.31 -59.65 22.80
CA VAL A 458 5.80 -60.67 21.89
C VAL A 458 6.72 -60.73 20.67
N GLU A 459 7.23 -61.92 20.38
CA GLU A 459 8.07 -62.19 19.22
C GLU A 459 7.44 -63.31 18.40
N THR A 460 7.19 -63.07 17.11
CA THR A 460 6.65 -64.07 16.18
C THR A 460 7.62 -64.26 15.03
N VAL A 461 8.17 -65.47 14.91
CA VAL A 461 9.09 -65.85 13.83
C VAL A 461 8.42 -66.97 13.02
N ARG A 462 8.28 -66.78 11.70
CA ARG A 462 7.57 -67.72 10.82
C ARG A 462 8.42 -68.90 10.38
N ASN A 463 9.69 -68.65 10.10
CA ASN A 463 10.64 -69.64 9.63
C ASN A 463 11.58 -69.98 10.80
N ASP A 464 12.82 -69.53 10.73
CA ASP A 464 13.86 -69.93 11.68
C ASP A 464 14.20 -68.82 12.69
N LYS A 465 14.23 -69.17 13.98
CA LYS A 465 14.79 -68.34 15.04
C LYS A 465 16.10 -68.96 15.54
N THR A 466 17.20 -68.22 15.41
CA THR A 466 18.53 -68.66 15.86
C THR A 466 19.03 -67.77 17.00
N VAL A 467 19.47 -68.36 18.11
CA VAL A 467 20.07 -67.64 19.25
C VAL A 467 21.45 -68.21 19.49
N ILE A 468 22.48 -67.39 19.28
CA ILE A 468 23.89 -67.76 19.50
C ILE A 468 24.46 -66.82 20.55
N ALA A 469 24.84 -67.36 21.70
CA ALA A 469 25.45 -66.60 22.77
C ALA A 469 26.43 -67.48 23.56
N LYS A 470 27.38 -66.87 24.26
CA LYS A 470 28.25 -67.59 25.21
C LYS A 470 27.43 -68.17 26.37
N ASN A 471 26.45 -67.40 26.86
CA ASN A 471 25.51 -67.80 27.92
C ASN A 471 24.11 -67.35 27.53
N ILE A 472 23.10 -68.19 27.78
CA ILE A 472 21.68 -67.85 27.64
C ILE A 472 21.03 -68.07 29.01
N ASN A 473 20.49 -67.00 29.60
CA ASN A 473 19.75 -67.04 30.85
C ASN A 473 18.28 -66.75 30.58
N HIS A 474 17.38 -67.66 30.96
CA HIS A 474 15.95 -67.49 30.82
C HIS A 474 15.26 -67.70 32.17
N THR A 475 14.61 -66.65 32.69
CA THR A 475 13.97 -66.65 34.00
C THR A 475 12.54 -66.17 33.86
N ALA A 476 11.57 -66.97 34.31
CA ALA A 476 10.18 -66.56 34.43
C ALA A 476 9.74 -66.65 35.90
N ALA A 477 9.06 -65.61 36.41
CA ALA A 477 8.59 -65.58 37.80
C ALA A 477 7.41 -66.54 38.07
N LYS A 478 6.70 -66.93 37.01
CA LYS A 478 5.57 -67.88 37.06
C LYS A 478 5.93 -69.13 36.28
N ASN A 479 5.42 -69.25 35.06
CA ASN A 479 5.56 -70.44 34.23
C ASN A 479 6.40 -70.14 32.99
N THR A 480 7.25 -71.08 32.61
CA THR A 480 7.87 -71.15 31.28
C THR A 480 7.28 -72.36 30.54
N THR A 481 6.77 -72.15 29.32
CA THR A 481 6.19 -73.21 28.48
C THR A 481 6.96 -73.31 27.16
N ILE A 482 7.49 -74.49 26.85
CA ILE A 482 8.10 -74.79 25.55
C ILE A 482 7.27 -75.91 24.92
N LYS A 483 6.68 -75.63 23.76
CA LYS A 483 5.84 -76.59 23.01
C LYS A 483 6.33 -76.71 21.58
N SER A 484 6.57 -77.93 21.13
CA SER A 484 6.80 -78.28 19.72
C SER A 484 5.72 -79.25 19.27
N ASN A 485 5.24 -79.12 18.04
CA ASN A 485 4.32 -80.09 17.43
C ASN A 485 5.06 -81.27 16.80
N ALA A 486 6.36 -81.12 16.57
CA ALA A 486 7.25 -82.16 16.07
C ALA A 486 8.26 -82.51 17.18
N ASN A 487 9.53 -82.61 16.84
CA ASN A 487 10.57 -82.93 17.81
C ASN A 487 11.06 -81.68 18.56
N THR A 488 11.40 -81.86 19.84
CA THR A 488 12.22 -80.92 20.62
C THR A 488 13.49 -81.66 21.02
N SER A 489 14.66 -81.10 20.71
CA SER A 489 15.96 -81.71 21.07
C SER A 489 16.79 -80.73 21.90
N ILE A 490 17.33 -81.21 23.02
CA ILE A 490 18.27 -80.47 23.88
C ILE A 490 19.53 -81.32 23.97
N THR A 491 20.65 -80.79 23.49
CA THR A 491 21.94 -81.50 23.44
C THR A 491 23.01 -80.69 24.16
N ALA A 492 23.78 -81.32 25.04
CA ALA A 492 24.92 -80.71 25.70
C ALA A 492 26.10 -81.70 25.67
N ASN A 493 27.32 -81.21 25.42
CA ASN A 493 28.53 -82.04 25.47
C ASN A 493 28.93 -82.40 26.91
N GLY A 494 28.54 -81.57 27.87
CA GLY A 494 28.78 -81.77 29.30
C GLY A 494 27.55 -82.33 30.01
N VAL A 495 26.99 -81.54 30.92
CA VAL A 495 25.85 -81.94 31.76
C VAL A 495 24.61 -81.10 31.43
N SER A 496 23.46 -81.76 31.29
CA SER A 496 22.13 -81.13 31.26
C SER A 496 21.39 -81.47 32.56
N THR A 497 21.02 -80.46 33.35
CA THR A 497 20.30 -80.64 34.63
C THR A 497 18.88 -80.13 34.51
N VAL A 498 17.90 -80.96 34.88
CA VAL A 498 16.50 -80.58 35.06
C VAL A 498 16.09 -80.90 36.49
N SER A 499 15.68 -79.89 37.24
CA SER A 499 15.28 -80.03 38.65
C SER A 499 13.97 -79.31 38.91
N GLY A 500 13.03 -79.98 39.57
CA GLY A 500 11.77 -79.40 40.00
C GLY A 500 11.68 -79.46 41.52
N GLY A 501 11.24 -78.37 42.17
CA GLY A 501 11.17 -78.29 43.64
C GLY A 501 10.21 -79.29 44.30
N GLN A 502 9.25 -79.85 43.54
CA GLN A 502 8.37 -80.93 44.01
C GLN A 502 8.37 -82.15 43.10
N LYS A 503 8.24 -81.97 41.77
CA LYS A 503 8.11 -83.08 40.82
C LYS A 503 8.72 -82.73 39.47
N VAL A 504 9.39 -83.69 38.84
CA VAL A 504 9.78 -83.68 37.43
C VAL A 504 9.17 -84.93 36.79
N ASN A 505 8.32 -84.77 35.77
CA ASN A 505 7.78 -85.90 35.00
C ASN A 505 8.42 -85.88 33.61
N ILE A 506 9.20 -86.91 33.29
CA ILE A 506 9.70 -87.15 31.94
C ILE A 506 9.04 -88.46 31.49
N ASN A 507 8.05 -88.33 30.61
CA ASN A 507 7.40 -89.48 29.99
C ASN A 507 7.99 -89.61 28.59
N GLY A 508 8.65 -90.75 28.33
CA GLY A 508 9.23 -91.08 27.03
C GLY A 508 8.21 -91.61 26.04
#